data_AF-A0A925RZX1-F1
#
_entry.id   AF-A0A925RZX1-F1
#
_cell.length_a   1.000
_cell.length_b   1.000
_cell.length_c   1.000
_cell.angle_alpha   90.00
_cell.angle_beta   90.00
_cell.angle_gamma   90.00
#
_symmetry.space_group_name_H-M   'P 1'
#
loop_
_entity.id
_entity.type
_entity.pdbx_description
1 polymer ?
#
loop_
_entity_poly.entity_id
_entity_poly.type
_entity_poly.pdbx_seq_one_letter_code
_entity_poly.pdbx_strand_id
1 'polypeptide(L)' 'MFDNPVFSLRQLPQVQTSRRCSFEETSPGQLANARTRVPMSYEDPCYERGAMLGYDAAAHGEAIKAVTDVLKATFKMR' A
#
# COMPACT_ATOMS: atom_id res chain seq x y z
N MET A 1 -5.71 0.51 1.98
CA MET A 1 -5.47 1.97 2.01
C MET A 1 -5.83 2.41 3.41
N PHE A 2 -4.82 2.66 4.24
CA PHE A 2 -5.00 2.87 5.69
C PHE A 2 -5.27 4.34 6.05
N ASP A 3 -4.92 5.27 5.16
CA ASP A 3 -4.88 6.71 5.48
C ASP A 3 -6.04 7.51 4.88
N ASN A 4 -7.07 6.85 4.33
CA ASN A 4 -8.20 7.55 3.71
C ASN A 4 -9.42 7.54 4.64
N PRO A 5 -9.81 8.70 5.21
CA PRO A 5 -10.90 8.79 6.17
C PRO A 5 -12.29 8.46 5.60
N VAL A 6 -12.43 8.35 4.28
CA VAL A 6 -13.69 7.94 3.61
C VAL A 6 -13.98 6.44 3.80
N PHE A 7 -12.99 5.63 4.19
CA PHE A 7 -13.17 4.19 4.32
C PHE A 7 -13.37 3.74 5.77
N SER A 8 -14.51 3.12 6.05
CA SER A 8 -14.72 2.36 7.29
C SER A 8 -13.98 1.01 7.24
N LEU A 9 -13.55 0.53 8.41
CA LEU A 9 -12.92 -0.78 8.54
C LEU A 9 -13.91 -1.89 8.17
N ARG A 10 -13.60 -2.65 7.12
CA ARG A 10 -14.39 -3.78 6.64
C ARG A 10 -13.52 -4.79 5.89
N GLN A 11 -13.95 -6.05 5.93
CA GLN A 11 -13.36 -7.12 5.14
C GLN A 11 -14.06 -7.23 3.79
N LEU A 12 -13.27 -7.38 2.73
CA LEU A 12 -13.73 -7.58 1.36
C LEU A 12 -13.25 -8.96 0.88
N PRO A 13 -14.01 -10.04 1.17
CA PRO A 13 -13.52 -11.42 1.02
C PRO A 13 -13.22 -11.80 -0.43
N GLN A 14 -13.91 -11.19 -1.39
CA GLN A 14 -13.75 -11.49 -2.81
C GLN A 14 -12.76 -10.56 -3.51
N VAL A 15 -12.23 -9.54 -2.85
CA VAL A 15 -11.27 -8.62 -3.49
C VAL A 15 -9.89 -9.28 -3.56
N GLN A 16 -9.29 -9.24 -4.75
CA GLN A 16 -7.92 -9.70 -4.99
C GLN A 16 -6.91 -8.76 -4.32
N THR A 17 -5.83 -9.31 -3.77
CA THR A 17 -4.73 -8.57 -3.17
C THR A 17 -3.39 -9.14 -3.60
N SER A 18 -2.45 -8.25 -3.92
CA SER A 18 -1.07 -8.57 -4.28
C SER A 18 -0.13 -8.61 -3.06
N ARG A 19 -0.64 -8.64 -1.82
CA ARG A 19 0.16 -8.51 -0.59
C ARG A 19 1.27 -9.56 -0.41
N ARG A 20 1.22 -10.68 -1.15
CA ARG A 20 2.26 -11.73 -1.18
C ARG A 20 3.04 -11.79 -2.49
N CYS A 21 2.72 -10.93 -3.44
CA CYS A 21 3.43 -10.82 -4.69
C CYS A 21 4.65 -9.92 -4.55
N SER A 22 5.69 -10.22 -5.35
CA SER A 22 6.88 -9.39 -5.48
C SER A 22 7.05 -9.09 -6.95
N PHE A 23 7.06 -7.81 -7.30
CA PHE A 23 7.19 -7.35 -8.67
C PHE A 23 8.46 -6.52 -8.83
N GLU A 24 9.06 -6.60 -10.01
CA GLU A 24 10.20 -5.80 -10.43
C GLU A 24 9.85 -5.12 -11.75
N GLU A 25 10.13 -3.83 -11.85
CA GLU A 25 10.01 -3.12 -13.13
C GLU A 25 11.26 -3.41 -13.98
N THR A 26 11.10 -4.17 -15.05
CA THR A 26 12.22 -4.64 -15.89
C THR A 26 12.53 -3.68 -17.04
N SER A 27 11.57 -2.85 -17.41
CA SER A 27 11.68 -1.73 -18.33
C SER A 27 10.54 -0.74 -18.05
N PRO A 28 10.60 0.52 -18.51
CA PRO A 28 9.58 1.52 -18.20
C PRO A 28 8.16 1.03 -18.49
N GLY A 29 7.36 0.89 -17.44
CA GLY A 29 5.98 0.42 -17.49
C GLY A 29 5.79 -1.10 -17.60
N GLN A 30 6.85 -1.91 -17.59
CA GLN A 30 6.75 -3.37 -17.60
C GLN A 30 7.11 -3.96 -16.24
N LEU A 31 6.11 -4.56 -15.59
CA LEU A 31 6.30 -5.30 -14.34
C LEU A 31 6.46 -6.80 -14.64
N ALA A 32 7.47 -7.42 -14.05
CA ALA A 32 7.66 -8.85 -14.01
C ALA A 32 7.54 -9.38 -12.58
N ASN A 33 7.12 -10.62 -12.44
CA ASN A 33 7.21 -11.33 -11.17
C ASN A 33 8.71 -11.51 -10.83
N ALA A 34 9.14 -10.97 -9.69
CA ALA A 34 10.56 -10.93 -9.32
C ALA A 34 11.19 -12.34 -9.16
N ARG A 35 10.37 -13.37 -8.92
CA ARG A 35 10.85 -14.75 -8.76
C ARG A 35 11.01 -15.46 -10.10
N THR A 36 10.09 -15.28 -11.03
CA THR A 36 10.06 -16.02 -12.30
C THR A 36 10.60 -15.22 -13.48
N ARG A 37 10.71 -13.89 -13.34
CA ARG A 37 11.03 -12.91 -14.39
C ARG A 37 10.06 -12.93 -15.58
N VAL A 38 8.91 -13.56 -15.42
CA VAL A 38 7.81 -13.55 -16.39
C VAL A 38 6.99 -12.27 -16.18
N PRO A 39 6.42 -11.65 -17.22
CA PRO A 39 5.51 -10.53 -17.08
C PRO A 39 4.41 -10.82 -16.04
N MET A 40 4.10 -9.82 -15.22
CA MET A 40 3.06 -9.91 -14.21
C MET A 40 1.72 -10.31 -14.86
N SER A 41 1.07 -11.32 -14.29
CA SER A 41 -0.33 -11.65 -14.60
C SER A 41 -1.16 -11.63 -13.32
N TYR A 42 -2.43 -11.23 -13.42
CA TYR A 42 -3.40 -11.37 -12.33
C TYR A 42 -3.72 -12.84 -11.99
N GLU A 43 -3.33 -13.79 -12.83
CA GLU A 43 -3.40 -15.22 -12.52
C GLU A 43 -2.18 -15.72 -11.72
N ASP A 44 -1.19 -14.86 -11.42
CA ASP A 44 -0.02 -15.28 -10.66
C ASP A 44 -0.44 -15.89 -9.31
N PRO A 45 0.10 -17.06 -8.92
CA PRO A 45 -0.34 -17.79 -7.73
C PRO A 45 -0.04 -17.06 -6.40
N CYS A 46 0.72 -15.97 -6.45
CA CYS A 46 0.96 -15.11 -5.29
C CYS A 46 -0.23 -14.21 -4.94
N TYR A 47 -1.18 -14.04 -5.87
CA TYR A 47 -2.38 -13.26 -5.61
C TYR A 47 -3.32 -14.01 -4.68
N GLU A 48 -3.81 -13.31 -3.66
CA GLU A 48 -4.77 -13.84 -2.70
C GLU A 48 -6.11 -13.11 -2.83
N ARG A 49 -7.15 -13.64 -2.17
CA ARG A 49 -8.41 -12.93 -1.96
C ARG A 49 -8.61 -12.62 -0.48
N GLY A 50 -9.40 -11.60 -0.21
CA GLY A 50 -9.67 -11.13 1.14
C GLY A 50 -8.79 -9.94 1.47
N ALA A 51 -9.23 -8.75 1.06
CA ALA A 51 -8.60 -7.50 1.44
C ALA A 51 -9.29 -6.91 2.69
N MET A 52 -8.49 -6.23 3.52
CA MET A 52 -9.02 -5.34 4.55
C MET A 52 -8.99 -3.92 3.99
N LEU A 53 -10.14 -3.25 4.04
CA LEU A 53 -10.26 -1.85 3.69
C LEU A 53 -10.63 -1.10 4.96
N GLY A 54 -9.95 -0.02 5.28
CA GLY A 54 -10.27 0.73 6.49
C GLY A 54 -9.30 1.85 6.77
N TYR A 55 -9.80 2.83 7.51
CA TYR A 55 -9.06 3.95 8.07
C TYR A 55 -8.69 3.67 9.51
N ASP A 56 -7.44 3.95 9.89
CA ASP A 56 -7.01 4.00 11.28
C ASP A 56 -6.78 5.46 11.70
N ALA A 57 -7.73 6.00 12.47
CA ALA A 57 -7.69 7.41 12.86
C ALA A 57 -6.54 7.75 13.82
N ALA A 58 -6.14 6.80 14.67
CA ALA A 58 -5.06 7.01 15.61
C ALA A 58 -3.72 7.03 14.88
N ALA A 59 -3.46 6.01 14.05
CA ALA A 59 -2.24 5.93 13.26
C ALA A 59 -2.10 7.12 12.28
N HIS A 60 -3.21 7.54 11.67
CA HIS A 60 -3.21 8.72 10.80
C HIS A 60 -2.85 10.01 11.54
N GLY A 61 -3.41 10.22 12.73
CA GLY A 61 -3.08 11.38 13.57
C GLY A 61 -1.61 11.39 13.99
N GLU A 62 -1.06 10.24 14.37
CA GLU A 62 0.35 10.07 14.70
C GLU A 62 1.26 10.36 13.50
N ALA A 63 0.89 9.88 12.31
CA ALA A 63 1.62 10.14 11.07
C ALA A 63 1.64 11.64 10.72
N ILE A 64 0.48 12.32 10.79
CA ILE A 64 0.39 13.77 10.57
C ILE A 64 1.33 14.51 11.54
N LYS A 65 1.26 14.17 12.83
CA LYS A 65 2.11 14.80 13.85
C LYS A 65 3.59 14.58 13.53
N ALA A 66 4.00 13.34 13.29
CA ALA A 66 5.39 12.99 13.03
C ALA A 66 5.94 13.72 11.79
N VAL A 67 5.18 13.75 10.69
CA VAL A 67 5.57 14.48 9.47
C VAL A 67 5.64 15.99 9.73
N THR A 68 4.66 16.56 10.44
CA THR A 68 4.65 17.99 10.78
C THR A 68 5.88 18.37 11.59
N ASP A 69 6.23 17.56 12.59
CA ASP A 69 7.39 17.80 13.45
C ASP A 69 8.70 17.74 12.64
N VAL A 70 8.84 16.78 11.72
CA VAL A 70 9.98 16.70 10.79
C VAL A 70 10.06 17.95 9.93
N LEU A 71 8.96 18.37 9.31
CA LEU A 71 8.93 19.56 8.44
C LEU A 71 9.28 20.83 9.22
N LYS A 72 8.72 21.02 10.42
CA LYS A 72 9.06 22.15 11.27
C LYS A 72 10.54 22.18 11.63
N ALA A 73 11.12 21.04 11.98
CA ALA A 73 12.54 20.94 12.29
C ALA A 73 13.42 21.23 11.06
N THR A 74 13.13 20.64 9.91
CA THR A 74 13.90 20.80 8.66
C THR A 74 13.84 22.23 8.13
N PHE A 75 12.66 22.84 8.13
CA PHE A 75 12.43 24.16 7.55
C PHE A 75 12.44 25.31 8.57
N LYS A 76 12.73 25.01 9.85
CA LYS A 76 12.75 25.99 10.96
C LYS A 76 11.45 26.79 11.07
N MET A 77 10.32 26.12 10.82
CA MET A 77 9.00 26.70 10.93
C MET A 77 8.59 26.73 12.41
N ARG A 78 8.06 27.85 12.89
CA ARG A 78 7.49 27.96 14.24
C ARG A 78 6.15 27.22 14.30
#